data_AF-A0A5P2QV69-F1
#
_entry.id   AF-A0A5P2QV69-F1
#
_cell.length_a   1.000
_cell.length_b   1.000
_cell.length_c   1.000
_cell.angle_alpha   90.00
_cell.angle_beta   90.00
_cell.angle_gamma   90.00
#
_symmetry.space_group_name_H-M   'P 1'
#
loop_
_entity.id
_entity.type
_entity.pdbx_description
1 polymer ?
#
loop_
_entity_poly.entity_id
_entity_poly.type
_entity_poly.pdbx_seq_one_letter_code
_entity_poly.pdbx_strand_id
1 'polypeptide(L)'
;MTTKGADGGQDDDPELESDRIGRIGERHFELLCERAGLFCNKSTVDIMGWDFIVEFPMGSGGQSSLPLDRRQTNAARVQLKSTLGRTGNRIRLSLSAIDRLAKDPRPALVIVFRMRADGEIQSAYLVHLIGNELARVLKRLRLAEARKAHDINHVDISYDYEKVGQRFEPTAAGLSSALSAACGQDPGAYTAKKQRQLDELGYENGQFEAEALLQIEGPEHFANLLLGLAPLKPHRLRVYDSRFGIRLPYQGTLFDDIEELRLTPPSLGSCEIAIRGPGFAQAARFDGEMFIGPPILEPHGPELLVRSRDFIIRLTPPALRFESVGSIDDLEYTLEEWAELLRGLTLMASERSTLTISGNSRIPPITFPVNEPLTGPYLDEVPLISTFVDGWLRLLTNAGLRSTERFKFDAFWAANDARMVVDILLNPRPDARFEFQSLDVDESGPPPAGLYFNSMSFAGTSISFSAKVFFEETDDVEWRYRSTRFEAFDVRPVVDDLEEYGLDQAAAADLKLIIDPRNITMTPRADANGALPKQG
;
A
#
# COMPACT_ATOMS: atom_id res chain seq x y z
N MET A 1 -71.88 66.66 40.20
CA MET A 1 -70.55 67.16 40.55
C MET A 1 -69.57 66.03 40.29
N THR A 2 -68.58 66.08 39.40
CA THR A 2 -68.08 67.11 38.49
C THR A 2 -67.18 66.34 37.51
N THR A 3 -67.20 66.73 36.24
CA THR A 3 -66.31 66.27 35.16
C THR A 3 -64.89 66.84 35.30
N LYS A 4 -63.89 66.08 34.84
CA LYS A 4 -62.58 66.46 34.22
C LYS A 4 -61.62 65.26 34.36
N GLY A 5 -60.85 64.84 33.36
CA GLY A 5 -60.59 65.32 32.02
C GLY A 5 -59.55 64.40 31.39
N ALA A 6 -59.64 64.23 30.07
CA ALA A 6 -58.65 63.58 29.21
C ALA A 6 -57.29 64.30 29.28
N ASP A 7 -56.20 63.57 29.08
CA ASP A 7 -55.37 63.66 27.86
C ASP A 7 -54.23 62.63 27.93
N GLY A 8 -53.85 62.10 26.77
CA GLY A 8 -52.84 61.06 26.64
C GLY A 8 -52.98 60.34 25.33
N GLY A 9 -52.89 61.09 24.22
CA GLY A 9 -52.84 60.58 22.86
C GLY A 9 -51.79 59.47 22.72
N GLN A 10 -52.26 58.31 22.29
CA GLN A 10 -51.46 57.18 21.91
C GLN A 10 -51.11 57.39 20.44
N ASP A 11 -49.89 57.85 20.17
CA ASP A 11 -49.27 57.79 18.85
C ASP A 11 -49.05 56.31 18.50
N ASP A 12 -50.11 55.67 18.01
CA ASP A 12 -50.04 54.37 17.35
C ASP A 12 -49.48 54.58 15.94
N ASP A 13 -48.16 54.70 15.85
CA ASP A 13 -47.43 54.61 14.59
C ASP A 13 -47.66 53.19 14.02
N PRO A 14 -48.31 53.03 12.85
CA PRO A 14 -48.79 51.72 12.41
C PRO A 14 -47.60 50.83 12.04
N GLU A 15 -47.33 49.81 12.87
CA GLU A 15 -46.34 48.78 12.55
C GLU A 15 -46.69 48.13 11.20
N LEU A 16 -45.78 48.24 10.23
CA LEU A 16 -45.94 47.63 8.92
C LEU A 16 -46.02 46.10 9.07
N GLU A 17 -47.07 45.50 8.49
CA GLU A 17 -47.21 44.03 8.42
C GLU A 17 -45.99 43.38 7.73
N SER A 18 -45.54 42.23 8.24
CA SER A 18 -44.34 41.50 7.76
C SER A 18 -44.33 41.27 6.25
N ASP A 19 -45.47 40.90 5.66
CA ASP A 19 -45.59 40.67 4.21
C ASP A 19 -45.41 41.95 3.39
N ARG A 20 -45.83 43.09 3.95
CA ARG A 20 -45.66 44.40 3.32
C ARG A 20 -44.18 44.80 3.30
N ILE A 21 -43.45 44.54 4.39
CA ILE A 21 -42.01 44.78 4.52
C ILE A 21 -41.21 43.91 3.53
N GLY A 22 -41.61 42.65 3.36
CA GLY A 22 -41.05 41.76 2.34
C GLY A 22 -41.19 42.35 0.93
N ARG A 23 -42.41 42.72 0.53
CA ARG A 23 -42.70 43.32 -0.78
C ARG A 23 -41.96 44.65 -1.02
N ILE A 24 -41.83 45.50 0.00
CA ILE A 24 -41.06 46.74 -0.09
C ILE A 24 -39.59 46.43 -0.38
N GLY A 25 -39.02 45.44 0.32
CA GLY A 25 -37.64 45.00 0.11
C GLY A 25 -37.40 44.47 -1.29
N GLU A 26 -38.28 43.61 -1.79
CA GLU A 26 -38.19 43.05 -3.15
C GLU A 26 -38.17 44.14 -4.21
N ARG A 27 -39.10 45.09 -4.14
CA ARG A 27 -39.16 46.22 -5.09
C ARG A 27 -37.92 47.10 -5.02
N HIS A 28 -37.40 47.35 -3.82
CA HIS A 28 -36.15 48.09 -3.65
C HIS A 28 -34.96 47.32 -4.23
N PHE A 29 -34.91 46.01 -4.05
CA PHE A 29 -33.85 45.18 -4.60
C PHE A 29 -33.86 45.22 -6.14
N GLU A 30 -35.02 45.03 -6.77
CA GLU A 30 -35.20 45.17 -8.22
C GLU A 30 -34.70 46.53 -8.72
N LEU A 31 -35.14 47.62 -8.10
CA LEU A 31 -34.72 48.98 -8.45
C LEU A 31 -33.20 49.17 -8.31
N LEU A 32 -32.58 48.61 -7.27
CA LEU A 32 -31.14 48.69 -7.06
C LEU A 32 -30.37 47.90 -8.13
N CYS A 33 -30.85 46.72 -8.50
CA CYS A 33 -30.26 45.92 -9.58
C CYS A 33 -30.34 46.65 -10.92
N GLU A 34 -31.51 47.19 -11.30
CA GLU A 34 -31.68 47.94 -12.54
C GLU A 34 -30.75 49.15 -12.60
N ARG A 35 -30.67 49.93 -11.52
CA ARG A 35 -29.77 51.10 -11.42
C ARG A 35 -28.29 50.71 -11.41
N ALA A 36 -27.96 49.50 -10.98
CA ALA A 36 -26.60 48.96 -11.01
C ALA A 36 -26.24 48.37 -12.39
N GLY A 37 -27.17 48.33 -13.34
CA GLY A 37 -26.98 47.70 -14.65
C GLY A 37 -26.95 46.16 -14.59
N LEU A 38 -27.52 45.56 -13.55
CA LEU A 38 -27.64 44.11 -13.39
C LEU A 38 -28.99 43.63 -13.94
N PHE A 39 -29.02 42.44 -14.55
CA PHE A 39 -30.27 41.85 -15.02
C PHE A 39 -30.88 41.00 -13.90
N CYS A 40 -31.97 41.48 -13.31
CA CYS A 40 -32.64 40.80 -12.19
C CYS A 40 -33.91 40.09 -12.66
N ASN A 41 -33.98 38.78 -12.45
CA ASN A 41 -35.13 37.94 -12.77
C ASN A 41 -35.75 37.41 -11.47
N LYS A 42 -37.00 37.79 -11.19
CA LYS A 42 -37.75 37.30 -10.02
C LYS A 42 -38.21 35.85 -10.23
N SER A 43 -38.01 35.01 -9.22
CA SER A 43 -38.59 33.67 -9.18
C SER A 43 -40.08 33.78 -8.87
N THR A 44 -40.92 33.24 -9.76
CA THR A 44 -42.37 33.15 -9.53
C THR A 44 -42.76 31.89 -8.73
N VAL A 45 -41.83 30.95 -8.57
CA VAL A 45 -42.04 29.68 -7.88
C VAL A 45 -41.27 29.68 -6.57
N ASP A 46 -42.00 29.78 -5.46
CA ASP A 46 -41.47 29.87 -4.08
C ASP A 46 -40.82 28.56 -3.58
N ILE A 47 -40.86 27.50 -4.38
CA ILE A 47 -40.29 26.18 -4.05
C ILE A 47 -38.76 26.16 -4.29
N MET A 48 -38.23 27.11 -5.05
CA MET A 48 -36.83 27.04 -5.50
C MET A 48 -35.80 27.46 -4.44
N GLY A 49 -36.22 28.16 -3.39
CA GLY A 49 -35.33 28.59 -2.30
C GLY A 49 -34.47 29.82 -2.62
N TRP A 50 -34.80 30.56 -3.67
CA TRP A 50 -34.29 31.90 -3.99
C TRP A 50 -35.41 32.77 -4.54
N ASP A 51 -35.33 34.07 -4.28
CA ASP A 51 -36.30 35.06 -4.76
C ASP A 51 -35.87 35.63 -6.11
N PHE A 52 -34.56 35.73 -6.37
CA PHE A 52 -34.01 36.34 -7.58
C PHE A 52 -32.85 35.56 -8.20
N ILE A 53 -32.72 35.70 -9.51
CA ILE A 53 -31.52 35.38 -10.28
C ILE A 53 -30.97 36.70 -10.79
N VAL A 54 -29.73 37.00 -10.43
CA VAL A 54 -29.07 38.26 -10.83
C VAL A 54 -27.94 37.92 -11.79
N GLU A 55 -28.10 38.31 -13.06
CA GLU A 55 -27.09 38.13 -14.10
C GLU A 55 -26.26 39.40 -14.27
N PHE A 56 -24.95 39.21 -14.38
CA PHE A 56 -24.01 40.30 -14.60
C PHE A 56 -23.86 40.59 -16.10
N PRO A 57 -23.62 41.85 -16.51
CA PRO A 57 -23.40 42.20 -17.91
C PRO A 57 -22.26 41.40 -18.56
N MET A 58 -22.48 40.93 -19.79
CA MET A 58 -21.45 40.24 -20.57
C MET A 58 -20.22 41.13 -20.78
N GLY A 59 -19.03 40.58 -20.57
CA GLY A 59 -17.76 41.31 -20.71
C GLY A 59 -17.29 42.04 -19.45
N SER A 60 -18.04 41.96 -18.35
CA SER A 60 -17.59 42.42 -17.02
C SER A 60 -16.39 41.59 -16.53
N GLY A 61 -15.54 42.20 -15.70
CA GLY A 61 -14.50 41.46 -14.96
C GLY A 61 -13.34 40.90 -15.78
N GLY A 62 -12.90 41.62 -16.81
CA GLY A 62 -11.75 41.22 -17.63
C GLY A 62 -12.10 40.22 -18.75
N GLN A 63 -13.38 39.84 -18.89
CA GLN A 63 -13.81 38.97 -19.98
C GLN A 63 -13.92 39.68 -21.35
N SER A 64 -13.86 41.01 -21.38
CA SER A 64 -13.84 41.79 -22.61
C SER A 64 -12.63 41.48 -23.51
N SER A 65 -11.50 41.07 -22.92
CA SER A 65 -10.30 40.63 -23.65
C SER A 65 -10.34 39.15 -24.09
N LEU A 66 -11.36 38.40 -23.70
CA LEU A 66 -11.53 37.01 -24.15
C LEU A 66 -12.25 36.95 -25.50
N PRO A 67 -11.89 35.98 -26.37
CA PRO A 67 -12.68 35.62 -27.54
C PRO A 67 -14.16 35.37 -27.19
N LEU A 68 -15.07 35.68 -28.11
CA LEU A 68 -16.52 35.65 -27.85
C LEU A 68 -17.01 34.28 -27.38
N ASP A 69 -16.46 33.19 -27.93
CA ASP A 69 -16.75 31.80 -27.60
C ASP A 69 -16.26 31.37 -26.21
N ARG A 70 -15.36 32.15 -25.59
CA ARG A 70 -14.79 31.87 -24.27
C ARG A 70 -15.34 32.74 -23.15
N ARG A 71 -16.24 33.67 -23.47
CA ARG A 71 -16.92 34.49 -22.46
C ARG A 71 -17.92 33.64 -21.70
N GLN A 72 -17.88 33.71 -20.38
CA GLN A 72 -18.76 32.99 -19.48
C GLN A 72 -19.85 33.93 -18.95
N THR A 73 -21.07 33.41 -18.84
CA THR A 73 -22.16 34.10 -18.14
C THR A 73 -21.96 33.97 -16.63
N ASN A 74 -22.05 35.09 -15.91
CA ASN A 74 -22.04 35.10 -14.45
C ASN A 74 -23.45 35.39 -13.93
N ALA A 75 -23.94 34.56 -13.02
CA ALA A 75 -25.25 34.70 -12.42
C ALA A 75 -25.23 34.26 -10.95
N ALA A 76 -25.84 35.05 -10.07
CA ALA A 76 -26.01 34.74 -8.67
C ALA A 76 -27.47 34.40 -8.33
N ARG A 77 -27.67 33.40 -7.49
CA ARG A 77 -28.95 33.11 -6.83
C ARG A 77 -29.03 33.92 -5.55
N VAL A 78 -30.12 34.66 -5.38
CA VAL A 78 -30.31 35.55 -4.23
C VAL A 78 -31.61 35.22 -3.52
N GLN A 79 -31.52 34.94 -2.23
CA GLN A 79 -32.66 34.99 -1.31
C GLN A 79 -32.66 36.34 -0.60
N LEU A 80 -33.79 37.03 -0.59
CA LEU A 80 -33.97 38.30 0.07
C LEU A 80 -34.71 38.10 1.40
N LYS A 81 -34.28 38.84 2.43
CA LYS A 81 -35.02 38.98 3.68
C LYS A 81 -35.02 40.44 4.12
N SER A 82 -36.16 40.90 4.62
CA SER A 82 -36.32 42.24 5.18
C SER A 82 -36.66 42.13 6.66
N THR A 83 -35.99 42.92 7.51
CA THR A 83 -36.20 42.93 8.96
C THR A 83 -36.39 44.35 9.47
N LEU A 84 -37.27 44.55 10.44
CA LEU A 84 -37.40 45.84 11.12
C LEU A 84 -36.25 46.07 12.10
N GLY A 85 -35.83 47.33 12.27
CA GLY A 85 -34.69 47.68 13.12
C GLY A 85 -34.81 47.28 14.60
N ARG A 86 -36.00 46.88 15.07
CA ARG A 86 -36.28 46.42 16.44
C ARG A 86 -36.21 44.88 16.62
N THR A 87 -36.29 44.07 15.55
CA THR A 87 -36.49 42.61 15.65
C THR A 87 -35.21 41.77 15.79
N GLY A 88 -34.12 42.38 16.29
CA GLY A 88 -32.83 41.71 16.49
C GLY A 88 -32.05 41.49 15.18
N ASN A 89 -30.85 40.92 15.32
CA ASN A 89 -29.89 40.75 14.22
C ASN A 89 -29.92 39.36 13.57
N ARG A 90 -30.97 38.57 13.81
CA ARG A 90 -31.07 37.18 13.33
C ARG A 90 -32.18 37.02 12.30
N ILE A 91 -31.83 36.45 11.15
CA ILE A 91 -32.80 35.95 10.17
C ILE A 91 -32.97 34.45 10.32
N ARG A 92 -34.19 33.96 10.07
CA ARG A 92 -34.50 32.53 9.98
C ARG A 92 -34.84 32.17 8.54
N LEU A 93 -34.32 31.03 8.11
CA LEU A 93 -34.59 30.43 6.81
C LEU A 93 -34.96 28.97 7.04
N SER A 94 -36.01 28.49 6.37
CA SER A 94 -36.33 27.07 6.40
C SER A 94 -35.19 26.27 5.75
N LEU A 95 -34.96 25.07 6.27
CA LEU A 95 -33.88 24.22 5.80
C LEU A 95 -34.13 23.74 4.37
N SER A 96 -35.39 23.60 3.96
CA SER A 96 -35.76 23.30 2.56
C SER A 96 -35.41 24.41 1.57
N ALA A 97 -35.62 25.68 1.93
CA ALA A 97 -35.28 26.81 1.06
C ALA A 97 -33.76 26.94 0.92
N ILE A 98 -33.03 26.88 2.04
CA ILE A 98 -31.58 27.02 2.03
C ILE A 98 -30.87 25.80 1.44
N ASP A 99 -31.47 24.61 1.44
CA ASP A 99 -30.87 23.40 0.88
C ASP A 99 -30.54 23.58 -0.61
N ARG A 100 -31.55 23.97 -1.40
CA ARG A 100 -31.41 24.19 -2.84
C ARG A 100 -30.44 25.33 -3.14
N LEU A 101 -30.57 26.44 -2.40
CA LEU A 101 -29.71 27.60 -2.58
C LEU A 101 -28.24 27.31 -2.24
N ALA A 102 -27.98 26.59 -1.15
CA ALA A 102 -26.63 26.25 -0.73
C ALA A 102 -25.95 25.24 -1.68
N LYS A 103 -26.71 24.25 -2.18
CA LYS A 103 -26.21 23.21 -3.10
C LYS A 103 -26.06 23.66 -4.55
N ASP A 104 -26.65 24.77 -4.98
CA ASP A 104 -26.45 25.31 -6.34
C ASP A 104 -24.95 25.64 -6.53
N PRO A 105 -24.25 25.12 -7.56
CA PRO A 105 -22.83 25.37 -7.76
C PRO A 105 -22.48 26.82 -8.14
N ARG A 106 -23.47 27.65 -8.49
CA ARG A 106 -23.30 29.08 -8.79
C ARG A 106 -23.20 29.91 -7.50
N PRO A 107 -22.80 31.19 -7.58
CA PRO A 107 -22.89 32.11 -6.45
C PRO A 107 -24.28 32.09 -5.81
N ALA A 108 -24.32 31.88 -4.49
CA ALA A 108 -25.55 31.80 -3.72
C ALA A 108 -25.46 32.71 -2.51
N LEU A 109 -26.40 33.62 -2.40
CA LEU A 109 -26.33 34.78 -1.53
C LEU A 109 -27.65 34.96 -0.80
N VAL A 110 -27.57 35.40 0.46
CA VAL A 110 -28.72 35.90 1.21
C VAL A 110 -28.51 37.38 1.44
N ILE A 111 -29.43 38.20 0.93
CA ILE A 111 -29.41 39.65 1.15
C ILE A 111 -30.40 39.98 2.25
N VAL A 112 -29.94 40.77 3.22
CA VAL A 112 -30.76 41.23 4.33
C VAL A 112 -30.86 42.74 4.30
N PHE A 113 -32.08 43.25 4.16
CA PHE A 113 -32.38 44.66 4.35
C PHE A 113 -32.93 44.92 5.74
N ARG A 114 -32.23 45.78 6.48
CA ARG A 114 -32.72 46.31 7.74
C ARG A 114 -33.48 47.60 7.46
N MET A 115 -34.75 47.62 7.81
CA MET A 115 -35.66 48.74 7.54
C MET A 115 -36.08 49.44 8.83
N ARG A 116 -36.39 50.72 8.70
CA ARG A 116 -37.12 51.49 9.70
C ARG A 116 -38.61 51.18 9.63
N ALA A 117 -39.36 51.65 10.62
CA ALA A 117 -40.81 51.46 10.70
C ALA A 117 -41.57 52.15 9.54
N ASP A 118 -40.98 53.19 8.95
CA ASP A 118 -41.49 53.91 7.77
C ASP A 118 -41.26 53.15 6.44
N GLY A 119 -40.54 52.04 6.46
CA GLY A 119 -40.19 51.25 5.28
C GLY A 119 -38.89 51.68 4.57
N GLU A 120 -38.18 52.70 5.06
CA GLU A 120 -36.87 53.06 4.53
C GLU A 120 -35.78 52.05 4.91
N ILE A 121 -34.90 51.72 3.96
CA ILE A 121 -33.76 50.82 4.19
C ILE A 121 -32.66 51.57 4.95
N GLN A 122 -32.40 51.14 6.18
CA GLN A 122 -31.36 51.68 7.04
C GLN A 122 -29.97 51.08 6.73
N SER A 123 -29.91 49.77 6.49
CA SER A 123 -28.65 49.09 6.16
C SER A 123 -28.91 47.80 5.40
N ALA A 124 -27.90 47.34 4.67
CA ALA A 124 -27.95 46.11 3.91
C ALA A 124 -26.75 45.20 4.20
N TYR A 125 -26.99 43.89 4.20
CA TYR A 125 -25.98 42.87 4.46
C TYR A 125 -26.07 41.76 3.41
N LEU A 126 -24.92 41.24 3.00
CA LEU A 126 -24.80 40.12 2.08
C LEU A 126 -24.14 38.95 2.83
N VAL A 127 -24.91 37.87 3.03
CA VAL A 127 -24.38 36.61 3.55
C VAL A 127 -24.06 35.71 2.38
N HIS A 128 -22.81 35.28 2.31
CA HIS A 128 -22.29 34.48 1.21
C HIS A 128 -22.27 33.00 1.61
N LEU A 129 -22.99 32.14 0.87
CA LEU A 129 -23.08 30.71 1.17
C LEU A 129 -21.90 29.93 0.61
N ILE A 130 -20.72 30.25 1.12
CA ILE A 130 -19.46 29.56 0.87
C ILE A 130 -18.68 29.47 2.20
N GLY A 131 -17.75 28.51 2.30
CA GLY A 131 -16.93 28.32 3.49
C GLY A 131 -17.78 27.96 4.72
N ASN A 132 -17.62 28.71 5.80
CA ASN A 132 -18.26 28.42 7.09
C ASN A 132 -19.80 28.40 7.03
N GLU A 133 -20.41 29.30 6.26
CA GLU A 133 -21.87 29.35 6.17
C GLU A 133 -22.41 28.17 5.34
N LEU A 134 -21.68 27.73 4.30
CA LEU A 134 -22.01 26.50 3.59
C LEU A 134 -21.85 25.28 4.51
N ALA A 135 -20.72 25.17 5.24
CA ALA A 135 -20.49 24.09 6.21
C ALA A 135 -21.62 24.01 7.24
N ARG A 136 -22.12 25.17 7.70
CA ARG A 136 -23.21 25.27 8.66
C ARG A 136 -24.53 24.71 8.11
N VAL A 137 -24.87 25.01 6.84
CA VAL A 137 -26.04 24.43 6.16
C VAL A 137 -25.89 22.92 6.04
N LEU A 138 -24.77 22.46 5.48
CA LEU A 138 -24.53 21.03 5.25
C LEU A 138 -24.54 20.22 6.55
N LYS A 139 -23.95 20.74 7.63
CA LYS A 139 -24.01 20.14 8.96
C LYS A 139 -25.44 20.05 9.49
N ARG A 140 -26.27 21.08 9.26
CA ARG A 140 -27.68 21.09 9.69
C ARG A 140 -28.52 20.07 8.91
N LEU A 141 -28.30 19.94 7.60
CA LEU A 141 -28.92 18.90 6.77
C LEU A 141 -28.53 17.50 7.25
N ARG A 142 -27.23 17.29 7.53
CA ARG A 142 -26.72 16.01 8.05
C ARG A 142 -27.35 15.64 9.40
N LEU A 143 -27.52 16.60 10.30
CA LEU A 143 -28.20 16.40 11.59
C LEU A 143 -29.69 16.06 11.42
N ALA A 144 -30.37 16.66 10.44
CA ALA A 144 -31.76 16.35 10.17
C ALA A 144 -31.91 14.89 9.69
N GLU A 145 -31.06 14.47 8.76
CA GLU A 145 -31.01 13.08 8.27
C GLU A 145 -30.71 12.09 9.39
N ALA A 146 -29.70 12.37 10.23
CA ALA A 146 -29.36 11.52 11.37
C ALA A 146 -30.51 11.37 12.38
N ARG A 147 -31.38 12.37 12.48
CA ARG A 147 -32.58 12.34 13.32
C ARG A 147 -33.81 11.76 12.61
N LYS A 148 -33.68 11.32 11.35
CA LYS A 148 -34.79 10.91 10.48
C LYS A 148 -35.86 11.98 10.33
N ALA A 149 -35.49 13.24 10.49
CA ALA A 149 -36.36 14.40 10.35
C ALA A 149 -36.32 14.87 8.89
N HIS A 150 -36.93 14.07 8.01
CA HIS A 150 -36.90 14.33 6.57
C HIS A 150 -37.83 15.48 6.13
N ASP A 151 -38.76 15.90 6.99
CA ASP A 151 -39.56 17.10 6.77
C ASP A 151 -38.77 18.37 7.13
N ILE A 152 -37.81 18.69 6.29
CA ILE A 152 -36.90 19.83 6.47
C ILE A 152 -37.60 21.19 6.27
N ASN A 153 -38.88 21.23 5.88
CA ASN A 153 -39.63 22.48 5.76
C ASN A 153 -39.94 23.13 7.13
N HIS A 154 -40.02 22.32 8.19
CA HIS A 154 -40.30 22.77 9.56
C HIS A 154 -39.03 22.94 10.41
N VAL A 155 -37.86 22.72 9.82
CA VAL A 155 -36.57 22.89 10.49
C VAL A 155 -35.94 24.18 9.99
N ASP A 156 -35.60 25.08 10.89
CA ASP A 156 -34.93 26.34 10.51
C ASP A 156 -33.42 26.30 10.73
N ILE A 157 -32.73 27.13 9.95
CA ILE A 157 -31.40 27.65 10.23
C ILE A 157 -31.50 29.15 10.49
N SER A 158 -30.70 29.67 11.43
CA SER A 158 -30.70 31.11 11.74
C SER A 158 -29.32 31.73 11.59
N TYR A 159 -29.23 32.86 10.90
CA TYR A 159 -27.99 33.60 10.69
C TYR A 159 -28.01 34.90 11.46
N ASP A 160 -26.93 35.18 12.17
CA ASP A 160 -26.66 36.51 12.71
C ASP A 160 -25.99 37.32 11.59
N TYR A 161 -26.81 38.03 10.80
CA TYR A 161 -26.36 38.66 9.55
C TYR A 161 -25.39 39.81 9.78
N GLU A 162 -25.34 40.41 10.97
CA GLU A 162 -24.36 41.44 11.31
C GLU A 162 -22.97 40.85 11.55
N LYS A 163 -22.89 39.58 12.00
CA LYS A 163 -21.61 38.88 12.23
C LYS A 163 -21.07 38.19 10.98
N VAL A 164 -21.95 37.54 10.23
CA VAL A 164 -21.55 36.68 9.09
C VAL A 164 -21.71 37.37 7.74
N GLY A 165 -22.52 38.43 7.68
CA GLY A 165 -22.79 39.17 6.46
C GLY A 165 -21.82 40.32 6.25
N GLN A 166 -21.46 40.56 4.99
CA GLN A 166 -20.77 41.78 4.57
C GLN A 166 -21.77 42.92 4.50
N ARG A 167 -21.58 43.96 5.33
CA ARG A 167 -22.37 45.19 5.26
C ARG A 167 -22.06 45.95 3.97
N PHE A 168 -23.10 46.48 3.32
CA PHE A 168 -22.97 47.39 2.19
C PHE A 168 -23.98 48.53 2.27
N GLU A 169 -23.67 49.63 1.61
CA GLU A 169 -24.58 50.76 1.49
C GLU A 169 -25.72 50.41 0.52
N PRO A 170 -27.00 50.65 0.87
CA PRO A 170 -28.17 50.27 0.06
C PRO A 170 -28.35 51.19 -1.17
N THR A 171 -27.30 51.28 -1.99
CA THR A 171 -27.20 52.06 -3.21
C THR A 171 -26.82 51.13 -4.36
N ALA A 172 -27.07 51.54 -5.60
CA ALA A 172 -26.72 50.74 -6.78
C ALA A 172 -25.23 50.38 -6.83
N ALA A 173 -24.36 51.36 -6.54
CA ALA A 173 -22.91 51.14 -6.47
C ALA A 173 -22.51 50.21 -5.32
N GLY A 174 -23.13 50.36 -4.14
CA GLY A 174 -22.88 49.49 -2.99
C GLY A 174 -23.27 48.04 -3.26
N LEU A 175 -24.45 47.80 -3.84
CA LEU A 175 -24.92 46.47 -4.22
C LEU A 175 -24.01 45.84 -5.28
N SER A 176 -23.69 46.57 -6.35
CA SER A 176 -22.81 46.07 -7.42
C SER A 176 -21.43 45.67 -6.88
N SER A 177 -20.86 46.48 -5.99
CA SER A 177 -19.57 46.19 -5.35
C SER A 177 -19.63 44.94 -4.48
N ALA A 178 -20.67 44.82 -3.63
CA ALA A 178 -20.86 43.66 -2.75
C ALA A 178 -21.04 42.36 -3.54
N LEU A 179 -21.87 42.37 -4.58
CA LEU A 179 -22.11 41.21 -5.45
C LEU A 179 -20.83 40.81 -6.21
N SER A 180 -20.11 41.79 -6.77
CA SER A 180 -18.85 41.52 -7.49
C SER A 180 -17.76 40.97 -6.57
N ALA A 181 -17.66 41.48 -5.35
CA ALA A 181 -16.71 41.00 -4.35
C ALA A 181 -17.02 39.55 -3.92
N ALA A 182 -18.30 39.21 -3.72
CA ALA A 182 -18.71 37.87 -3.33
C ALA A 182 -18.58 36.84 -4.47
N CYS A 183 -18.98 37.20 -5.69
CA CYS A 183 -18.95 36.28 -6.83
C CYS A 183 -17.57 36.15 -7.46
N GLY A 184 -16.70 37.15 -7.31
CA GLY A 184 -15.40 37.21 -7.97
C GLY A 184 -15.50 37.52 -9.47
N GLN A 185 -14.34 37.59 -10.13
CA GLN A 185 -14.25 37.93 -11.56
C GLN A 185 -14.29 36.69 -12.48
N ASP A 186 -14.03 35.50 -11.91
CA ASP A 186 -14.01 34.21 -12.62
C ASP A 186 -15.14 33.30 -12.11
N PRO A 187 -16.26 33.19 -12.85
CA PRO A 187 -17.39 32.33 -12.48
C PRO A 187 -17.01 30.84 -12.43
N GLY A 188 -16.13 30.39 -13.33
CA GLY A 188 -15.65 29.02 -13.36
C GLY A 188 -14.86 28.66 -12.10
N ALA A 189 -13.95 29.54 -11.68
CA ALA A 189 -13.20 29.37 -10.43
C ALA A 189 -14.12 29.34 -9.21
N TYR A 190 -15.15 30.19 -9.18
CA TYR A 190 -16.16 30.18 -8.12
C TYR A 190 -16.87 28.82 -8.06
N THR A 191 -17.40 28.35 -9.19
CA THR A 191 -18.13 27.08 -9.26
C THR A 191 -17.25 25.91 -8.86
N ALA A 192 -16.00 25.85 -9.35
CA ALA A 192 -15.05 24.82 -8.96
C ALA A 192 -14.76 24.84 -7.44
N LYS A 193 -14.59 26.04 -6.86
CA LYS A 193 -14.38 26.21 -5.42
C LYS A 193 -15.59 25.74 -4.61
N LYS A 194 -16.80 26.11 -5.03
CA LYS A 194 -18.03 25.75 -4.31
C LYS A 194 -18.31 24.25 -4.43
N GLN A 195 -18.11 23.65 -5.60
CA GLN A 195 -18.24 22.21 -5.78
C GLN A 195 -17.28 21.44 -4.87
N ARG A 196 -16.00 21.82 -4.86
CA ARG A 196 -15.01 21.23 -3.95
C ARG A 196 -15.47 21.30 -2.49
N GLN A 197 -16.02 22.43 -2.06
CA GLN A 197 -16.53 22.56 -0.70
C GLN A 197 -17.77 21.70 -0.42
N LEU A 198 -18.68 21.54 -1.38
CA LEU A 198 -19.82 20.62 -1.26
C LEU A 198 -19.35 19.17 -1.07
N ASP A 199 -18.23 18.80 -1.68
CA ASP A 199 -17.66 17.46 -1.64
C ASP A 199 -16.83 17.24 -0.35
N GLU A 200 -16.01 18.22 0.05
CA GLU A 200 -14.99 18.04 1.11
C GLU A 200 -15.38 18.53 2.50
N LEU A 201 -16.22 19.58 2.63
CA LEU A 201 -16.50 20.19 3.94
C LEU A 201 -17.12 19.17 4.90
N GLY A 202 -16.55 19.03 6.10
CA GLY A 202 -17.02 18.08 7.11
C GLY A 202 -16.35 16.71 7.05
N TYR A 203 -15.43 16.46 6.11
CA TYR A 203 -14.68 15.20 6.02
C TYR A 203 -13.23 15.32 6.51
N GLU A 204 -12.93 16.33 7.32
CA GLU A 204 -11.56 16.66 7.75
C GLU A 204 -10.89 15.54 8.56
N ASN A 205 -11.68 14.66 9.21
CA ASN A 205 -11.19 13.53 10.01
C ASN A 205 -11.28 12.18 9.27
N GLY A 206 -11.47 12.20 7.95
CA GLY A 206 -11.74 11.01 7.16
C GLY A 206 -13.24 10.80 6.89
N GLN A 207 -13.54 10.11 5.79
CA GLN A 207 -14.91 9.92 5.30
C GLN A 207 -15.63 8.72 5.92
N PHE A 208 -14.89 7.64 6.20
CA PHE A 208 -15.49 6.38 6.63
C PHE A 208 -15.05 6.04 8.04
N GLU A 209 -16.01 5.63 8.85
CA GLU A 209 -15.78 5.05 10.17
C GLU A 209 -16.38 3.64 10.18
N ALA A 210 -15.67 2.67 10.74
CA ALA A 210 -16.09 1.28 10.75
C ALA A 210 -16.10 0.71 12.17
N GLU A 211 -17.10 -0.13 12.44
CA GLU A 211 -17.22 -0.93 13.66
C GLU A 211 -17.19 -2.40 13.23
N ALA A 212 -16.23 -3.16 13.75
CA ALA A 212 -16.07 -4.57 13.45
C ALA A 212 -16.21 -5.42 14.72
N LEU A 213 -17.01 -6.48 14.65
CA LEU A 213 -17.03 -7.52 15.69
C LEU A 213 -16.08 -8.64 15.28
N LEU A 214 -15.12 -8.96 16.14
CA LEU A 214 -14.02 -9.88 15.88
C LEU A 214 -14.01 -10.99 16.93
N GLN A 215 -13.65 -12.21 16.52
CA GLN A 215 -13.41 -13.32 17.44
C GLN A 215 -11.90 -13.47 17.65
N ILE A 216 -11.48 -13.48 18.90
CA ILE A 216 -10.09 -13.68 19.30
C ILE A 216 -10.04 -15.02 20.04
N GLU A 217 -9.24 -15.95 19.53
CA GLU A 217 -9.18 -17.34 20.03
C GLU A 217 -8.23 -17.50 21.22
N GLY A 218 -7.43 -16.47 21.52
CA GLY A 218 -6.54 -16.44 22.68
C GLY A 218 -5.45 -15.36 22.57
N PRO A 219 -4.55 -15.28 23.57
CA PRO A 219 -3.50 -14.26 23.61
C PRO A 219 -2.49 -14.35 22.46
N GLU A 220 -2.10 -15.57 22.03
CA GLU A 220 -1.21 -15.74 20.88
C GLU A 220 -1.88 -15.31 19.56
N HIS A 221 -3.15 -15.68 19.35
CA HIS A 221 -3.91 -15.21 18.18
C HIS A 221 -3.99 -13.67 18.19
N PHE A 222 -4.28 -13.05 19.33
CA PHE A 222 -4.30 -11.60 19.44
C PHE A 222 -2.97 -10.93 19.12
N ALA A 223 -1.85 -11.46 19.62
CA ALA A 223 -0.51 -10.97 19.30
C ALA A 223 -0.22 -11.06 17.79
N ASN A 224 -0.55 -12.20 17.17
CA ASN A 224 -0.38 -12.41 15.73
C ASN A 224 -1.23 -11.43 14.89
N LEU A 225 -2.45 -11.09 15.33
CA LEU A 225 -3.28 -10.08 14.67
C LEU A 225 -2.61 -8.70 14.70
N LEU A 226 -2.11 -8.28 15.87
CA LEU A 226 -1.48 -6.96 16.05
C LEU A 226 -0.14 -6.83 15.31
N LEU A 227 0.56 -7.94 15.12
CA LEU A 227 1.79 -8.01 14.31
C LEU A 227 1.53 -8.19 12.81
N GLY A 228 0.26 -8.31 12.39
CA GLY A 228 -0.13 -8.52 11.00
C GLY A 228 0.19 -9.91 10.46
N LEU A 229 0.49 -10.87 11.35
CA LEU A 229 0.78 -12.28 11.01
C LEU A 229 -0.50 -13.09 10.79
N ALA A 230 -1.61 -12.68 11.41
CA ALA A 230 -2.92 -13.26 11.19
C ALA A 230 -3.89 -12.20 10.63
N PRO A 231 -4.80 -12.58 9.71
CA PRO A 231 -5.86 -11.69 9.26
C PRO A 231 -6.97 -11.56 10.33
N LEU A 232 -7.49 -10.35 10.48
CA LEU A 232 -8.72 -10.07 11.20
C LEU A 232 -9.91 -10.43 10.32
N LYS A 233 -10.69 -11.43 10.73
CA LYS A 233 -11.93 -11.84 10.05
C LYS A 233 -13.14 -11.28 10.80
N PRO A 234 -13.76 -10.18 10.32
CA PRO A 234 -14.91 -9.60 10.99
C PRO A 234 -16.13 -10.51 10.85
N HIS A 235 -16.73 -10.89 11.98
CA HIS A 235 -18.04 -11.55 11.98
C HIS A 235 -19.14 -10.59 11.51
N ARG A 236 -18.93 -9.29 11.78
CA ARG A 236 -19.85 -8.24 11.39
C ARG A 236 -19.11 -6.96 11.07
N LEU A 237 -19.13 -6.60 9.79
CA LEU A 237 -18.85 -5.30 9.18
C LEU A 237 -19.95 -4.26 9.43
N ARG A 238 -19.75 -3.14 10.12
CA ARG A 238 -20.63 -1.96 10.00
C ARG A 238 -19.83 -0.74 9.60
N VAL A 239 -20.15 -0.17 8.45
CA VAL A 239 -19.48 1.03 7.93
C VAL A 239 -20.44 2.21 7.94
N TYR A 240 -19.91 3.37 8.30
CA TYR A 240 -20.63 4.63 8.38
C TYR A 240 -19.90 5.67 7.54
N ASP A 241 -20.66 6.46 6.79
CA ASP A 241 -20.17 7.73 6.26
C ASP A 241 -20.21 8.75 7.42
N SER A 242 -19.06 9.32 7.77
CA SER A 242 -18.92 10.29 8.86
C SER A 242 -18.64 11.66 8.27
N ARG A 243 -19.57 12.60 8.47
CA ARG A 243 -19.44 13.99 8.01
C ARG A 243 -19.79 14.95 9.13
N PHE A 244 -18.93 15.92 9.41
CA PHE A 244 -18.99 16.83 10.56
C PHE A 244 -19.05 16.11 11.91
N GLY A 245 -18.45 14.91 12.00
CA GLY A 245 -18.53 14.02 13.16
C GLY A 245 -19.91 13.37 13.36
N ILE A 246 -20.75 13.34 12.32
CA ILE A 246 -22.09 12.74 12.34
C ILE A 246 -22.09 11.52 11.42
N ARG A 247 -22.21 10.35 12.04
CA ARG A 247 -22.26 9.05 11.37
C ARG A 247 -23.65 8.79 10.77
N LEU A 248 -23.69 8.41 9.50
CA LEU A 248 -24.85 7.77 8.87
C LEU A 248 -24.42 6.40 8.32
N PRO A 249 -25.31 5.39 8.33
CA PRO A 249 -25.01 4.11 7.71
C PRO A 249 -24.55 4.30 6.25
N TYR A 250 -23.42 3.68 5.90
CA TYR A 250 -22.94 3.67 4.53
C TYR A 250 -23.92 2.89 3.63
N GLN A 251 -24.22 3.40 2.43
CA GLN A 251 -25.19 2.83 1.50
C GLN A 251 -24.57 2.33 0.18
N GLY A 252 -23.24 2.37 0.02
CA GLY A 252 -22.56 1.82 -1.16
C GLY A 252 -22.11 0.37 -0.95
N THR A 253 -21.45 -0.18 -1.97
CA THR A 253 -20.99 -1.60 -1.98
C THR A 253 -19.49 -1.77 -1.74
N LEU A 254 -18.75 -0.67 -1.57
CA LEU A 254 -17.28 -0.65 -1.49
C LEU A 254 -16.70 -1.60 -0.42
N PHE A 255 -17.47 -1.93 0.61
CA PHE A 255 -17.01 -2.73 1.75
C PHE A 255 -17.73 -4.08 1.86
N ASP A 256 -18.53 -4.48 0.86
CA ASP A 256 -19.35 -5.70 0.91
C ASP A 256 -18.48 -6.98 0.80
N ASP A 257 -17.36 -6.90 0.07
CA ASP A 257 -16.46 -8.03 -0.19
C ASP A 257 -15.27 -8.11 0.78
N ILE A 258 -15.32 -7.40 1.92
CA ILE A 258 -14.23 -7.42 2.91
C ILE A 258 -14.33 -8.68 3.78
N GLU A 259 -13.52 -9.68 3.45
CA GLU A 259 -13.37 -10.91 4.23
C GLU A 259 -12.25 -10.83 5.28
N GLU A 260 -11.16 -10.12 4.96
CA GLU A 260 -9.95 -10.05 5.79
C GLU A 260 -9.44 -8.62 5.92
N LEU A 261 -9.10 -8.23 7.16
CA LEU A 261 -8.39 -6.98 7.46
C LEU A 261 -7.01 -7.34 8.02
N ARG A 262 -5.96 -6.61 7.63
CA ARG A 262 -4.60 -6.82 8.17
C ARG A 262 -4.12 -5.57 8.88
N LEU A 263 -3.64 -5.74 10.10
CA LEU A 263 -2.97 -4.67 10.82
C LEU A 263 -1.52 -4.60 10.35
N THR A 264 -1.03 -3.37 10.15
CA THR A 264 0.38 -3.14 9.86
C THR A 264 1.01 -2.60 11.14
N PRO A 265 1.90 -3.37 11.82
CA PRO A 265 2.57 -2.88 13.00
C PRO A 265 3.53 -1.72 12.66
N PRO A 266 3.84 -0.83 13.62
CA PRO A 266 4.83 0.22 13.43
C PRO A 266 6.20 -0.37 13.07
N SER A 267 6.79 0.13 11.98
CA SER A 267 8.14 -0.24 11.56
C SER A 267 9.21 0.51 12.37
N LEU A 268 10.28 -0.22 12.71
CA LEU A 268 11.52 0.29 13.30
C LEU A 268 12.62 0.47 12.25
N GLY A 269 12.35 0.14 10.98
CA GLY A 269 13.28 0.25 9.86
C GLY A 269 13.96 -1.06 9.47
N SER A 270 14.81 -1.00 8.45
CA SER A 270 15.54 -2.14 7.91
C SER A 270 16.60 -2.67 8.87
N CYS A 271 16.99 -3.93 8.65
CA CYS A 271 18.06 -4.63 9.35
C CYS A 271 18.68 -5.72 8.46
N GLU A 272 19.87 -6.17 8.83
CA GLU A 272 20.54 -7.34 8.24
C GLU A 272 20.53 -8.48 9.27
N ILE A 273 20.12 -9.67 8.82
CA ILE A 273 20.20 -10.92 9.58
C ILE A 273 21.40 -11.69 9.02
N ALA A 274 22.33 -12.07 9.89
CA ALA A 274 23.50 -12.86 9.52
C ALA A 274 23.54 -14.15 10.35
N ILE A 275 23.65 -15.30 9.68
CA ILE A 275 23.80 -16.61 10.30
C ILE A 275 25.23 -17.08 10.05
N ARG A 276 25.96 -17.41 11.13
CA ARG A 276 27.38 -17.78 11.08
C ARG A 276 27.63 -19.10 11.80
N GLY A 277 28.29 -20.03 11.12
CA GLY A 277 28.79 -21.27 11.72
C GLY A 277 30.17 -21.11 12.36
N PRO A 278 30.70 -22.18 12.97
CA PRO A 278 32.05 -22.18 13.53
C PRO A 278 33.14 -22.10 12.43
N GLY A 279 34.29 -21.53 12.77
CA GLY A 279 35.46 -21.49 11.89
C GLY A 279 35.37 -20.44 10.77
N PHE A 280 35.88 -20.78 9.58
CA PHE A 280 35.89 -19.92 8.38
C PHE A 280 34.71 -20.21 7.43
N ALA A 281 33.63 -20.82 7.91
CA ALA A 281 32.44 -21.08 7.11
C ALA A 281 31.85 -19.76 6.59
N GLN A 282 31.40 -19.76 5.34
CA GLN A 282 30.74 -18.58 4.76
C GLN A 282 29.41 -18.32 5.49
N ALA A 283 29.15 -17.06 5.82
CA ALA A 283 27.89 -16.66 6.44
C ALA A 283 26.75 -16.66 5.42
N ALA A 284 25.52 -16.89 5.88
CA ALA A 284 24.31 -16.55 5.13
C ALA A 284 23.78 -15.20 5.61
N ARG A 285 23.34 -14.32 4.70
CA ARG A 285 22.82 -13.00 5.03
C ARG A 285 21.44 -12.80 4.44
N PHE A 286 20.60 -12.08 5.15
CA PHE A 286 19.24 -11.78 4.71
C PHE A 286 18.89 -10.36 5.09
N ASP A 287 18.29 -9.65 4.14
CA ASP A 287 17.66 -8.37 4.42
C ASP A 287 16.33 -8.58 5.14
N GLY A 288 16.04 -7.74 6.12
CA GLY A 288 14.78 -7.78 6.85
C GLY A 288 14.30 -6.42 7.32
N GLU A 289 13.05 -6.37 7.76
CA GLU A 289 12.45 -5.19 8.38
C GLU A 289 12.02 -5.51 9.81
N MET A 290 12.31 -4.60 10.73
CA MET A 290 11.95 -4.70 12.14
C MET A 290 10.61 -4.02 12.41
N PHE A 291 9.77 -4.66 13.21
CA PHE A 291 8.48 -4.15 13.66
C PHE A 291 8.34 -4.36 15.16
N ILE A 292 7.67 -3.42 15.82
CA ILE A 292 7.39 -3.54 17.26
C ILE A 292 5.88 -3.70 17.49
N GLY A 293 5.52 -4.77 18.20
CA GLY A 293 4.17 -4.96 18.70
C GLY A 293 3.84 -3.95 19.80
N PRO A 294 2.56 -3.58 19.97
CA PRO A 294 2.16 -2.78 21.11
C PRO A 294 2.50 -3.51 22.43
N PRO A 295 2.74 -2.78 23.54
CA PRO A 295 3.06 -3.40 24.82
C PRO A 295 1.82 -4.10 25.40
N ILE A 296 1.70 -5.40 25.21
CA ILE A 296 0.66 -6.23 25.83
C ILE A 296 1.26 -6.83 27.11
N LEU A 297 0.63 -6.62 28.26
CA LEU A 297 1.17 -7.07 29.55
C LEU A 297 1.33 -8.60 29.64
N GLU A 298 0.53 -9.38 28.91
CA GLU A 298 0.52 -10.85 28.96
C GLU A 298 0.24 -11.45 27.57
N PRO A 299 0.84 -12.60 27.20
CA PRO A 299 1.66 -13.47 28.05
C PRO A 299 3.18 -13.20 27.97
N HIS A 300 3.65 -12.37 27.02
CA HIS A 300 5.08 -12.23 26.74
C HIS A 300 5.60 -10.78 26.68
N GLY A 301 4.82 -9.76 27.04
CA GLY A 301 5.32 -8.37 26.99
C GLY A 301 5.49 -7.84 25.55
N PRO A 302 6.34 -6.82 25.33
CA PRO A 302 6.59 -6.27 23.99
C PRO A 302 7.28 -7.31 23.11
N GLU A 303 6.77 -7.48 21.89
CA GLU A 303 7.30 -8.41 20.91
C GLU A 303 7.98 -7.64 19.77
N LEU A 304 9.23 -7.99 19.47
CA LEU A 304 9.96 -7.49 18.32
C LEU A 304 9.88 -8.53 17.21
N LEU A 305 9.28 -8.16 16.09
CA LEU A 305 9.16 -8.99 14.90
C LEU A 305 10.20 -8.54 13.89
N VAL A 306 11.00 -9.46 13.37
CA VAL A 306 11.83 -9.23 12.19
C VAL A 306 11.26 -10.06 11.04
N ARG A 307 10.93 -9.40 9.93
CA ARG A 307 10.40 -10.06 8.74
C ARG A 307 11.46 -10.02 7.65
N SER A 308 11.90 -11.20 7.22
CA SER A 308 12.63 -11.42 5.97
C SER A 308 11.64 -11.87 4.88
N ARG A 309 12.14 -12.05 3.66
CA ARG A 309 11.40 -12.67 2.56
C ARG A 309 10.99 -14.11 2.89
N ASP A 310 11.92 -14.86 3.48
CA ASP A 310 11.83 -16.32 3.64
C ASP A 310 11.33 -16.80 4.99
N PHE A 311 11.45 -15.95 6.01
CA PHE A 311 11.21 -16.31 7.38
C PHE A 311 10.91 -15.09 8.24
N ILE A 312 10.35 -15.34 9.41
CA ILE A 312 10.17 -14.37 10.46
C ILE A 312 10.94 -14.78 11.72
N ILE A 313 11.45 -13.78 12.43
CA ILE A 313 12.06 -13.95 13.75
C ILE A 313 11.22 -13.17 14.75
N ARG A 314 10.70 -13.86 15.76
CA ARG A 314 9.91 -13.28 16.84
C ARG A 314 10.76 -13.27 18.10
N LEU A 315 11.01 -12.07 18.61
CA LEU A 315 11.79 -11.86 19.82
C LEU A 315 10.85 -11.44 20.95
N THR A 316 10.75 -12.32 21.93
CA THR A 316 10.06 -12.09 23.19
C THR A 316 11.09 -12.08 24.33
N PRO A 317 10.79 -11.51 25.51
CA PRO A 317 11.68 -11.57 26.66
C PRO A 317 12.17 -12.98 27.03
N PRO A 318 11.36 -14.06 26.98
CA PRO A 318 11.84 -15.40 27.31
C PRO A 318 12.46 -16.17 26.15
N ALA A 319 12.18 -15.82 24.89
CA ALA A 319 12.49 -16.69 23.75
C ALA A 319 12.62 -15.96 22.41
N LEU A 320 13.42 -16.55 21.53
CA LEU A 320 13.47 -16.29 20.10
C LEU A 320 12.72 -17.42 19.40
N ARG A 321 11.76 -17.10 18.52
CA ARG A 321 11.15 -18.07 17.60
C ARG A 321 11.53 -17.73 16.16
N PHE A 322 11.90 -18.75 15.39
CA PHE A 322 12.20 -18.66 13.96
C PHE A 322 11.16 -19.49 13.21
N GLU A 323 10.49 -18.91 12.23
CA GLU A 323 9.43 -19.57 11.46
C GLU A 323 9.59 -19.24 9.97
N SER A 324 9.48 -20.23 9.08
CA SER A 324 9.51 -19.98 7.63
C SER A 324 8.22 -19.32 7.15
N VAL A 325 8.32 -18.54 6.08
CA VAL A 325 7.16 -17.96 5.38
C VAL A 325 6.83 -18.86 4.19
N GLY A 326 5.75 -19.64 4.31
CA GLY A 326 5.33 -20.58 3.27
C GLY A 326 6.11 -21.90 3.27
N SER A 327 5.93 -22.68 2.21
CA SER A 327 6.62 -23.96 1.98
C SER A 327 7.84 -23.77 1.09
N ILE A 328 8.92 -24.50 1.37
CA ILE A 328 10.13 -24.51 0.53
C ILE A 328 9.85 -25.01 -0.90
N ASP A 329 8.88 -25.91 -1.06
CA ASP A 329 8.50 -26.48 -2.37
C ASP A 329 7.78 -25.45 -3.27
N ASP A 330 7.23 -24.38 -2.69
CA ASP A 330 6.53 -23.32 -3.40
C ASP A 330 7.44 -22.14 -3.78
N LEU A 331 8.69 -22.13 -3.30
CA LEU A 331 9.64 -21.06 -3.58
C LEU A 331 10.25 -21.20 -4.99
N GLU A 332 10.40 -20.07 -5.68
CA GLU A 332 11.06 -19.98 -6.99
C GLU A 332 12.19 -18.95 -6.96
N TYR A 333 13.44 -19.45 -6.86
CA TYR A 333 14.64 -18.65 -6.64
C TYR A 333 15.69 -18.85 -7.71
N THR A 334 16.54 -17.83 -7.85
CA THR A 334 17.82 -17.94 -8.55
C THR A 334 18.76 -18.85 -7.77
N LEU A 335 19.80 -19.33 -8.45
CA LEU A 335 20.80 -20.20 -7.84
C LEU A 335 21.49 -19.55 -6.63
N GLU A 336 21.80 -18.26 -6.71
CA GLU A 336 22.41 -17.47 -5.65
C GLU A 336 21.49 -17.32 -4.43
N GLU A 337 20.19 -17.04 -4.66
CA GLU A 337 19.18 -16.97 -3.61
C GLU A 337 19.00 -18.34 -2.92
N TRP A 338 18.97 -19.43 -3.69
CA TRP A 338 18.95 -20.79 -3.15
C TRP A 338 20.19 -21.10 -2.31
N ALA A 339 21.37 -20.72 -2.77
CA ALA A 339 22.61 -20.93 -2.04
C ALA A 339 22.59 -20.23 -0.68
N GLU A 340 22.13 -18.98 -0.64
CA GLU A 340 22.06 -18.21 0.60
C GLU A 340 21.04 -18.79 1.60
N LEU A 341 19.84 -19.15 1.13
CA LEU A 341 18.81 -19.79 1.96
C LEU A 341 19.28 -21.15 2.49
N LEU A 342 19.75 -22.04 1.62
CA LEU A 342 20.16 -23.40 2.01
C LEU A 342 21.38 -23.38 2.92
N ARG A 343 22.31 -22.44 2.73
CA ARG A 343 23.42 -22.23 3.66
C ARG A 343 22.91 -21.77 5.01
N GLY A 344 21.98 -20.81 5.05
CA GLY A 344 21.36 -20.36 6.30
C GLY A 344 20.71 -21.50 7.08
N LEU A 345 19.90 -22.32 6.41
CA LEU A 345 19.24 -23.50 6.99
C LEU A 345 20.26 -24.55 7.46
N THR A 346 21.28 -24.86 6.66
CA THR A 346 22.37 -25.78 7.01
C THR A 346 23.11 -25.31 8.27
N LEU A 347 23.42 -24.02 8.35
CA LEU A 347 24.09 -23.44 9.50
C LEU A 347 23.21 -23.52 10.75
N MET A 348 21.92 -23.19 10.65
CA MET A 348 20.99 -23.28 11.77
C MET A 348 20.72 -24.72 12.22
N ALA A 349 20.81 -25.70 11.31
CA ALA A 349 20.76 -27.12 11.67
C ALA A 349 22.01 -27.59 12.45
N SER A 350 23.11 -26.83 12.42
CA SER A 350 24.34 -27.16 13.16
C SER A 350 24.33 -26.60 14.59
N GLU A 351 24.78 -27.40 15.56
CA GLU A 351 24.75 -27.10 17.01
C GLU A 351 25.64 -25.92 17.48
N ARG A 352 26.31 -25.21 16.57
CA ARG A 352 27.30 -24.16 16.92
C ARG A 352 27.17 -22.89 16.09
N SER A 353 26.00 -22.63 15.52
CA SER A 353 25.78 -21.40 14.77
C SER A 353 25.31 -20.25 15.65
N THR A 354 25.52 -19.04 15.17
CA THR A 354 25.04 -17.80 15.77
C THR A 354 24.20 -17.04 14.77
N LEU A 355 23.09 -16.49 15.25
CA LEU A 355 22.22 -15.59 14.50
C LEU A 355 22.42 -14.17 15.06
N THR A 356 22.84 -13.26 14.19
CA THR A 356 23.02 -11.85 14.51
C THR A 356 22.03 -11.00 13.72
N ILE A 357 21.31 -10.12 14.40
CA ILE A 357 20.47 -9.10 13.78
C ILE A 357 21.14 -7.74 14.01
N SER A 358 21.42 -7.01 12.93
CA SER A 358 22.18 -5.75 13.00
C SER A 358 21.76 -4.76 11.91
N GLY A 359 22.47 -3.63 11.78
CA GLY A 359 22.23 -2.64 10.71
C GLY A 359 21.08 -1.65 10.97
N ASN A 360 20.30 -1.84 12.04
CA ASN A 360 19.27 -0.87 12.44
C ASN A 360 19.90 0.30 13.23
N SER A 361 19.52 1.54 12.93
CA SER A 361 20.10 2.72 13.59
C SER A 361 19.59 2.96 15.01
N ARG A 362 18.47 2.34 15.39
CA ARG A 362 17.79 2.54 16.69
C ARG A 362 18.03 1.39 17.66
N ILE A 363 18.37 0.20 17.14
CA ILE A 363 18.57 -1.01 17.92
C ILE A 363 20.02 -1.49 17.75
N PRO A 364 20.77 -1.68 18.85
CA PRO A 364 22.12 -2.21 18.76
C PRO A 364 22.11 -3.66 18.24
N PRO A 365 23.21 -4.16 17.65
CA PRO A 365 23.28 -5.54 17.18
C PRO A 365 22.94 -6.54 18.28
N ILE A 366 22.07 -7.49 17.97
CA ILE A 366 21.63 -8.55 18.90
C ILE A 366 22.12 -9.87 18.34
N THR A 367 22.75 -10.70 19.18
CA THR A 367 23.31 -12.00 18.77
C THR A 367 22.79 -13.10 19.67
N PHE A 368 22.35 -14.19 19.06
CA PHE A 368 21.79 -15.36 19.72
C PHE A 368 22.56 -16.62 19.28
N PRO A 369 22.90 -17.52 20.22
CA PRO A 369 23.34 -18.86 19.85
C PRO A 369 22.14 -19.68 19.37
N VAL A 370 22.30 -20.45 18.29
CA VAL A 370 21.29 -21.37 17.80
C VAL A 370 21.49 -22.71 18.50
N ASN A 371 20.64 -22.99 19.49
CA ASN A 371 20.79 -24.16 20.38
C ASN A 371 19.67 -25.20 20.19
N GLU A 372 18.64 -24.87 19.41
CA GLU A 372 17.51 -25.77 19.14
C GLU A 372 17.57 -26.24 17.69
N PRO A 373 17.31 -27.53 17.43
CA PRO A 373 17.32 -28.06 16.07
C PRO A 373 16.15 -27.48 15.26
N LEU A 374 16.39 -27.25 13.97
CA LEU A 374 15.32 -26.94 13.04
C LEU A 374 14.36 -28.13 12.92
N THR A 375 13.10 -27.82 12.63
CA THR A 375 12.08 -28.81 12.28
C THR A 375 11.54 -28.46 10.88
N GLY A 376 11.21 -29.47 10.08
CA GLY A 376 10.76 -29.25 8.71
C GLY A 376 11.10 -30.42 7.78
N PRO A 377 10.72 -30.32 6.50
CA PRO A 377 11.07 -31.32 5.50
C PRO A 377 12.55 -31.22 5.11
N TYR A 378 13.08 -32.33 4.58
CA TYR A 378 14.40 -32.42 3.92
C TYR A 378 15.63 -32.03 4.75
N LEU A 379 15.56 -32.06 6.09
CA LEU A 379 16.64 -31.60 6.95
C LEU A 379 17.96 -32.37 6.76
N ASP A 380 17.87 -33.64 6.38
CA ASP A 380 19.04 -34.48 6.11
C ASP A 380 19.67 -34.18 4.74
N GLU A 381 18.86 -33.76 3.77
CA GLU A 381 19.28 -33.47 2.40
C GLU A 381 19.76 -32.02 2.22
N VAL A 382 19.22 -31.07 2.98
CA VAL A 382 19.58 -29.64 2.89
C VAL A 382 21.10 -29.39 2.93
N PRO A 383 21.89 -29.98 3.84
CA PRO A 383 23.35 -29.80 3.85
C PRO A 383 24.05 -30.30 2.58
N LEU A 384 23.58 -31.43 2.03
CA LEU A 384 24.12 -32.00 0.79
C LEU A 384 23.80 -31.10 -0.40
N ILE A 385 22.55 -30.62 -0.48
CA ILE A 385 22.10 -29.71 -1.54
C ILE A 385 22.84 -28.38 -1.43
N SER A 386 22.97 -27.81 -0.23
CA SER A 386 23.72 -26.58 0.05
C SER A 386 25.16 -26.67 -0.45
N THR A 387 25.86 -27.76 -0.14
CA THR A 387 27.22 -28.02 -0.62
C THR A 387 27.28 -28.10 -2.14
N PHE A 388 26.31 -28.77 -2.77
CA PHE A 388 26.20 -28.83 -4.22
C PHE A 388 25.99 -27.44 -4.84
N VAL A 389 25.06 -26.64 -4.33
CA VAL A 389 24.76 -25.30 -4.88
C VAL A 389 25.98 -24.39 -4.79
N ASP A 390 26.65 -24.36 -3.63
CA ASP A 390 27.87 -23.57 -3.43
C ASP A 390 28.99 -24.01 -4.38
N GLY A 391 29.13 -25.33 -4.58
CA GLY A 391 30.09 -25.90 -5.54
C GLY A 391 29.76 -25.53 -6.99
N TRP A 392 28.49 -25.62 -7.39
CA TRP A 392 28.06 -25.25 -8.74
C TRP A 392 28.27 -23.77 -9.02
N LEU A 393 27.93 -22.88 -8.07
CA LEU A 393 28.22 -21.44 -8.17
C LEU A 393 29.71 -21.15 -8.33
N ARG A 394 30.57 -21.89 -7.62
CA ARG A 394 32.03 -21.78 -7.78
C ARG A 394 32.48 -22.18 -9.18
N LEU A 395 31.92 -23.25 -9.75
CA LEU A 395 32.21 -23.66 -11.12
C LEU A 395 31.75 -22.62 -12.15
N LEU A 396 30.54 -22.07 -11.98
CA LEU A 396 30.04 -20.98 -12.84
C LEU A 396 30.95 -19.75 -12.75
N THR A 397 31.38 -19.38 -11.55
CA THR A 397 32.30 -18.25 -11.34
C THR A 397 33.64 -18.49 -12.03
N ASN A 398 34.20 -19.69 -11.92
CA ASN A 398 35.44 -20.06 -12.62
C ASN A 398 35.27 -20.01 -14.15
N ALA A 399 34.09 -20.38 -14.67
CA ALA A 399 33.75 -20.28 -16.08
C ALA A 399 33.41 -18.84 -16.54
N GLY A 400 33.35 -17.86 -15.63
CA GLY A 400 32.92 -16.49 -15.96
C GLY A 400 31.42 -16.35 -16.25
N LEU A 401 30.60 -17.26 -15.74
CA LEU A 401 29.13 -17.29 -15.90
C LEU A 401 28.40 -16.86 -14.62
N ARG A 402 27.12 -16.52 -14.77
CA ARG A 402 26.16 -16.30 -13.68
C ARG A 402 24.84 -16.98 -14.01
N SER A 403 24.14 -17.50 -13.00
CA SER A 403 22.78 -17.99 -13.20
C SER A 403 21.79 -16.85 -12.93
N THR A 404 20.76 -16.75 -13.75
CA THR A 404 19.66 -15.79 -13.55
C THR A 404 18.29 -16.46 -13.64
N GLU A 405 18.25 -17.76 -13.96
CA GLU A 405 17.02 -18.51 -14.08
C GLU A 405 16.46 -18.76 -12.68
N ARG A 406 15.13 -18.65 -12.55
CA ARG A 406 14.41 -18.98 -11.33
C ARG A 406 13.79 -20.35 -11.46
N PHE A 407 13.96 -21.17 -10.43
CA PHE A 407 13.48 -22.55 -10.42
C PHE A 407 13.07 -22.97 -9.00
N LYS A 408 12.27 -24.04 -8.94
CA LYS A 408 11.76 -24.60 -7.69
C LYS A 408 12.73 -25.59 -7.05
N PHE A 409 12.48 -25.91 -5.78
CA PHE A 409 13.32 -26.81 -5.01
C PHE A 409 13.44 -28.22 -5.62
N ASP A 410 12.41 -28.67 -6.35
CA ASP A 410 12.36 -30.00 -6.96
C ASP A 410 13.47 -30.25 -8.01
N ALA A 411 13.97 -29.20 -8.65
CA ALA A 411 15.06 -29.29 -9.62
C ALA A 411 16.32 -29.92 -9.01
N PHE A 412 16.55 -29.77 -7.69
CA PHE A 412 17.69 -30.39 -7.03
C PHE A 412 17.62 -31.91 -7.03
N TRP A 413 16.43 -32.52 -7.06
CA TRP A 413 16.27 -33.98 -7.07
C TRP A 413 16.71 -34.61 -8.39
N ALA A 414 16.60 -33.88 -9.50
CA ALA A 414 17.05 -34.31 -10.82
C ALA A 414 18.53 -33.98 -11.10
N ALA A 415 19.24 -33.34 -10.17
CA ALA A 415 20.57 -32.78 -10.39
C ALA A 415 21.74 -33.76 -10.14
N ASN A 416 21.51 -35.08 -10.17
CA ASN A 416 22.53 -36.08 -9.80
C ASN A 416 23.82 -35.95 -10.63
N ASP A 417 23.70 -35.73 -11.94
CA ASP A 417 24.84 -35.62 -12.82
C ASP A 417 25.63 -34.33 -12.55
N ALA A 418 24.94 -33.21 -12.34
CA ALA A 418 25.57 -31.94 -11.94
C ALA A 418 26.25 -32.04 -10.57
N ARG A 419 25.65 -32.77 -9.61
CA ARG A 419 26.25 -33.06 -8.30
C ARG A 419 27.54 -33.85 -8.45
N MET A 420 27.56 -34.87 -9.31
CA MET A 420 28.78 -35.64 -9.60
C MET A 420 29.88 -34.72 -10.17
N VAL A 421 29.55 -33.80 -11.07
CA VAL A 421 30.53 -32.85 -11.62
C VAL A 421 31.14 -31.97 -10.53
N VAL A 422 30.31 -31.43 -9.63
CA VAL A 422 30.79 -30.66 -8.47
C VAL A 422 31.71 -31.50 -7.58
N ASP A 423 31.32 -32.74 -7.30
CA ASP A 423 32.10 -33.66 -6.47
C ASP A 423 33.48 -33.95 -7.10
N ILE A 424 33.52 -34.38 -8.36
CA ILE A 424 34.76 -34.68 -9.09
C ILE A 424 35.72 -33.49 -9.17
N LEU A 425 35.19 -32.28 -9.41
CA LEU A 425 36.03 -31.11 -9.66
C LEU A 425 36.47 -30.38 -8.39
N LEU A 426 35.66 -30.41 -7.32
CA LEU A 426 35.88 -29.57 -6.15
C LEU A 426 36.10 -30.35 -4.85
N ASN A 427 35.65 -31.61 -4.74
CA ASN A 427 35.84 -32.41 -3.54
C ASN A 427 37.22 -33.09 -3.56
N PRO A 428 38.11 -32.83 -2.58
CA PRO A 428 39.41 -33.50 -2.49
C PRO A 428 39.30 -35.01 -2.24
N ARG A 429 38.15 -35.50 -1.76
CA ARG A 429 37.84 -36.91 -1.52
C ARG A 429 36.45 -37.22 -2.09
N PRO A 430 36.35 -37.34 -3.42
CA PRO A 430 35.06 -37.50 -4.09
C PRO A 430 34.40 -38.82 -3.73
N ASP A 431 33.08 -38.77 -3.58
CA ASP A 431 32.23 -39.95 -3.43
C ASP A 431 31.96 -40.61 -4.79
N ALA A 432 31.96 -39.82 -5.86
CA ALA A 432 31.89 -40.27 -7.23
C ALA A 432 33.16 -41.03 -7.62
N ARG A 433 32.98 -42.13 -8.35
CA ARG A 433 34.08 -42.92 -8.91
C ARG A 433 33.70 -43.49 -10.27
N PHE A 434 34.70 -43.64 -11.12
CA PHE A 434 34.59 -44.41 -12.34
C PHE A 434 35.09 -45.84 -12.12
N GLU A 435 34.37 -46.80 -12.70
CA GLU A 435 34.69 -48.22 -12.66
C GLU A 435 34.66 -48.75 -14.10
N PHE A 436 35.70 -49.48 -14.50
CA PHE A 436 35.84 -50.03 -15.85
C PHE A 436 36.26 -51.50 -15.79
N GLN A 437 35.69 -52.32 -16.69
CA GLN A 437 36.07 -53.72 -16.91
C GLN A 437 37.47 -53.84 -17.53
N SER A 438 37.82 -52.92 -18.43
CA SER A 438 39.08 -52.89 -19.16
C SER A 438 39.40 -51.47 -19.61
N LEU A 439 40.67 -51.16 -19.79
CA LEU A 439 41.15 -49.90 -20.35
C LEU A 439 42.04 -50.21 -21.56
N ASP A 440 41.83 -49.51 -22.68
CA ASP A 440 42.64 -49.66 -23.90
C ASP A 440 43.99 -48.95 -23.73
N VAL A 441 44.90 -49.56 -22.96
CA VAL A 441 46.24 -49.02 -22.68
C VAL A 441 47.30 -50.13 -22.83
N ASP A 442 48.48 -49.78 -23.33
CA ASP A 442 49.62 -50.71 -23.42
C ASP A 442 49.96 -51.28 -22.03
N GLU A 443 49.82 -52.60 -21.84
CA GLU A 443 49.85 -53.34 -20.55
C GLU A 443 51.18 -53.26 -19.75
N SER A 444 52.17 -52.46 -20.16
CA SER A 444 53.54 -52.52 -19.62
C SER A 444 53.90 -51.40 -18.61
N GLY A 445 52.93 -50.68 -18.03
CA GLY A 445 53.20 -49.52 -17.14
C GLY A 445 52.30 -49.43 -15.89
N PRO A 446 52.60 -48.49 -14.96
CA PRO A 446 51.73 -48.19 -13.80
C PRO A 446 50.32 -47.80 -14.24
N PRO A 447 49.30 -47.87 -13.36
CA PRO A 447 47.93 -47.67 -13.79
C PRO A 447 47.76 -46.28 -14.44
N PRO A 448 47.08 -46.23 -15.59
CA PRO A 448 47.05 -45.04 -16.43
C PRO A 448 46.28 -43.90 -15.74
N ALA A 449 46.64 -42.66 -16.06
CA ALA A 449 45.75 -41.52 -15.87
C ALA A 449 44.97 -41.28 -17.17
N GLY A 450 43.68 -40.99 -17.04
CA GLY A 450 42.80 -40.65 -18.16
C GLY A 450 42.29 -39.22 -18.07
N LEU A 451 41.86 -38.65 -19.19
CA LEU A 451 41.11 -37.40 -19.21
C LEU A 451 39.62 -37.69 -19.33
N TYR A 452 38.82 -37.24 -18.37
CA TYR A 452 37.37 -37.16 -18.51
C TYR A 452 36.97 -35.73 -18.87
N PHE A 453 36.04 -35.57 -19.81
CA PHE A 453 35.50 -34.30 -20.22
C PHE A 453 34.01 -34.44 -20.52
N ASN A 454 33.24 -33.41 -20.21
CA ASN A 454 31.81 -33.39 -20.53
C ASN A 454 31.27 -31.96 -20.50
N SER A 455 30.03 -31.79 -20.97
CA SER A 455 29.23 -30.61 -20.70
C SER A 455 28.08 -30.95 -19.76
N MET A 456 27.75 -30.04 -18.86
CA MET A 456 26.72 -30.25 -17.86
C MET A 456 25.86 -29.01 -17.69
N SER A 457 24.57 -29.22 -17.50
CA SER A 457 23.58 -28.16 -17.33
C SER A 457 22.86 -28.28 -16.00
N PHE A 458 22.71 -27.16 -15.30
CA PHE A 458 21.84 -27.05 -14.14
C PHE A 458 21.36 -25.60 -13.99
N ALA A 459 20.10 -25.42 -13.56
CA ALA A 459 19.49 -24.10 -13.35
C ALA A 459 19.69 -23.13 -14.53
N GLY A 460 19.37 -23.60 -15.75
CA GLY A 460 19.47 -22.78 -16.96
C GLY A 460 20.88 -22.49 -17.48
N THR A 461 21.91 -22.92 -16.73
CA THR A 461 23.32 -22.63 -17.05
C THR A 461 24.07 -23.91 -17.42
N SER A 462 24.95 -23.80 -18.42
CA SER A 462 25.74 -24.94 -18.89
C SER A 462 27.22 -24.60 -18.90
N ILE A 463 28.04 -25.56 -18.47
CA ILE A 463 29.51 -25.49 -18.49
C ILE A 463 30.07 -26.69 -19.24
N SER A 464 31.25 -26.51 -19.83
CA SER A 464 32.11 -27.62 -20.26
C SER A 464 33.29 -27.71 -19.31
N PHE A 465 33.69 -28.93 -18.97
CA PHE A 465 34.78 -29.17 -18.02
C PHE A 465 35.64 -30.35 -18.43
N SER A 466 36.85 -30.43 -17.86
CA SER A 466 37.71 -31.59 -17.95
C SER A 466 38.44 -31.85 -16.63
N ALA A 467 38.69 -33.13 -16.35
CA ALA A 467 39.39 -33.59 -15.16
C ALA A 467 40.34 -34.74 -15.51
N LYS A 468 41.53 -34.73 -14.92
CA LYS A 468 42.40 -35.90 -14.92
C LYS A 468 41.88 -36.91 -13.90
N VAL A 469 41.75 -38.16 -14.32
CA VAL A 469 41.26 -39.29 -13.53
C VAL A 469 42.42 -40.25 -13.31
N PHE A 470 42.68 -40.62 -12.07
CA PHE A 470 43.72 -41.56 -11.70
C PHE A 470 43.08 -42.89 -11.32
N PHE A 471 43.61 -43.99 -11.85
CA PHE A 471 43.09 -45.33 -11.65
C PHE A 471 44.02 -46.20 -10.82
N GLU A 472 43.46 -47.25 -10.24
CA GLU A 472 44.17 -48.41 -9.70
C GLU A 472 43.49 -49.69 -10.19
N GLU A 473 44.28 -50.77 -10.33
CA GLU A 473 43.73 -52.11 -10.53
C GLU A 473 43.09 -52.60 -9.23
N THR A 474 41.94 -53.25 -9.33
CA THR A 474 41.22 -53.81 -8.18
C THR A 474 41.16 -55.33 -8.26
N ASP A 475 40.96 -55.97 -7.10
CA ASP A 475 40.72 -57.42 -7.01
C ASP A 475 39.30 -57.83 -7.47
N ASP A 476 38.47 -56.87 -7.91
CA ASP A 476 37.13 -57.12 -8.41
C ASP A 476 37.20 -57.71 -9.83
N VAL A 477 36.65 -58.91 -9.99
CA VAL A 477 36.66 -59.68 -11.25
C VAL A 477 35.79 -59.00 -12.33
N GLU A 478 34.79 -58.23 -11.92
CA GLU A 478 33.88 -57.51 -12.82
C GLU A 478 34.36 -56.07 -13.07
N TRP A 479 35.01 -55.42 -12.10
CA TRP A 479 35.45 -54.02 -12.23
C TRP A 479 36.95 -53.86 -12.00
N ARG A 480 37.73 -54.29 -12.99
CA ARG A 480 39.20 -54.37 -12.90
C ARG A 480 39.88 -53.03 -12.61
N TYR A 481 39.33 -51.90 -13.06
CA TYR A 481 39.92 -50.57 -12.84
C TYR A 481 38.94 -49.65 -12.10
N ARG A 482 39.43 -48.97 -11.06
CA ARG A 482 38.64 -48.00 -10.28
C ARG A 482 39.38 -46.69 -10.12
N SER A 483 38.67 -45.57 -10.25
CA SER A 483 39.26 -44.25 -10.03
C SER A 483 39.49 -44.00 -8.53
N THR A 484 40.65 -43.45 -8.18
CA THR A 484 41.03 -43.13 -6.79
C THR A 484 41.14 -41.65 -6.51
N ARG A 485 41.41 -40.85 -7.54
CA ARG A 485 41.61 -39.41 -7.45
C ARG A 485 41.18 -38.72 -8.73
N PHE A 486 40.75 -37.48 -8.56
CA PHE A 486 40.47 -36.55 -9.65
C PHE A 486 41.28 -35.27 -9.47
N GLU A 487 41.62 -34.64 -10.59
CA GLU A 487 42.28 -33.34 -10.62
C GLU A 487 41.60 -32.49 -11.69
N ALA A 488 40.89 -31.43 -11.26
CA ALA A 488 40.24 -30.50 -12.16
C ALA A 488 41.30 -29.88 -13.10
N PHE A 489 41.06 -29.98 -14.40
CA PHE A 489 41.99 -29.48 -15.42
C PHE A 489 41.49 -28.18 -16.03
N ASP A 490 40.20 -28.12 -16.41
CA ASP A 490 39.60 -26.93 -17.01
C ASP A 490 38.08 -26.87 -16.78
N VAL A 491 37.54 -25.66 -16.68
CA VAL A 491 36.10 -25.36 -16.57
C VAL A 491 35.81 -24.05 -17.30
N ARG A 492 34.87 -24.05 -18.24
CA ARG A 492 34.57 -22.91 -19.11
C ARG A 492 33.10 -22.88 -19.57
N PRO A 493 32.64 -21.79 -20.22
CA PRO A 493 31.35 -21.78 -20.89
C PRO A 493 31.25 -22.92 -21.91
N VAL A 494 30.02 -23.34 -22.21
CA VAL A 494 29.78 -24.48 -23.09
C VAL A 494 30.52 -24.30 -24.43
N VAL A 495 31.22 -25.35 -24.86
CA VAL A 495 31.94 -25.39 -26.15
C VAL A 495 31.02 -25.88 -27.26
N ASP A 496 31.26 -25.43 -28.49
CA ASP A 496 30.47 -25.85 -29.66
C ASP A 496 30.78 -27.30 -30.07
N ASP A 497 32.05 -27.71 -29.98
CA ASP A 497 32.51 -29.07 -30.28
C ASP A 497 33.18 -29.69 -29.04
N LEU A 498 32.45 -30.61 -28.41
CA LEU A 498 32.89 -31.29 -27.19
C LEU A 498 34.01 -32.30 -27.48
N GLU A 499 34.01 -32.93 -28.65
CA GLU A 499 35.02 -33.92 -29.03
C GLU A 499 36.37 -33.24 -29.30
N GLU A 500 36.35 -32.14 -30.07
CA GLU A 500 37.54 -31.32 -30.32
C GLU A 500 38.12 -30.78 -29.00
N TYR A 501 37.26 -30.25 -28.13
CA TYR A 501 37.67 -29.81 -26.80
C TYR A 501 38.33 -30.93 -25.98
N GLY A 502 37.75 -32.14 -25.96
CA GLY A 502 38.30 -33.28 -25.24
C GLY A 502 39.69 -33.68 -25.75
N LEU A 503 39.88 -33.72 -27.08
CA LEU A 503 41.17 -34.01 -27.71
C LEU A 503 42.23 -32.96 -27.38
N ASP A 504 41.85 -31.68 -27.45
CA ASP A 504 42.75 -30.56 -27.11
C ASP A 504 43.17 -30.58 -25.64
N GLN A 505 42.23 -30.84 -24.72
CA GLN A 505 42.54 -30.97 -23.30
C GLN A 505 43.44 -32.19 -23.03
N ALA A 506 43.24 -33.30 -23.73
CA ALA A 506 44.05 -34.51 -23.54
C ALA A 506 45.49 -34.29 -24.02
N ALA A 507 45.65 -33.63 -25.18
CA ALA A 507 46.95 -33.23 -25.70
C ALA A 507 47.67 -32.24 -24.77
N ALA A 508 46.96 -31.23 -24.25
CA ALA A 508 47.50 -30.27 -23.30
C ALA A 508 47.90 -30.90 -21.95
N ALA A 509 47.20 -31.96 -21.55
CA ALA A 509 47.46 -32.70 -20.32
C ALA A 509 48.53 -33.81 -20.45
N ASP A 510 49.02 -34.08 -21.66
CA ASP A 510 49.86 -35.23 -22.03
C ASP A 510 49.24 -36.58 -21.65
N LEU A 511 47.94 -36.74 -21.90
CA LEU A 511 47.17 -37.95 -21.57
C LEU A 511 46.73 -38.67 -22.85
N LYS A 512 46.98 -39.97 -22.91
CA LYS A 512 46.60 -40.83 -24.05
C LYS A 512 45.23 -41.48 -23.87
N LEU A 513 44.83 -41.74 -22.62
CA LEU A 513 43.54 -42.33 -22.29
C LEU A 513 42.49 -41.23 -22.22
N ILE A 514 41.46 -41.33 -23.06
CA ILE A 514 40.35 -40.40 -23.13
C ILE A 514 39.08 -41.15 -22.68
N ILE A 515 38.39 -40.60 -21.69
CA ILE A 515 37.16 -41.15 -21.15
C ILE A 515 36.01 -40.42 -21.83
N ASP A 516 35.46 -41.03 -22.87
CA ASP A 516 34.32 -40.48 -23.61
C ASP A 516 33.04 -40.56 -22.76
N PRO A 517 32.35 -39.44 -22.50
CA PRO A 517 31.12 -39.43 -21.71
C PRO A 517 30.03 -40.35 -22.28
N ARG A 518 30.02 -40.64 -23.60
CA ARG A 518 29.06 -41.55 -24.23
C ARG A 518 29.20 -43.01 -23.79
N ASN A 519 30.37 -43.36 -23.26
CA ASN A 519 30.66 -44.72 -22.80
C ASN A 519 30.40 -44.89 -21.30
N ILE A 520 29.91 -43.84 -20.62
CA ILE A 520 29.67 -43.86 -19.18
C ILE A 520 28.17 -44.03 -18.93
N THR A 521 27.83 -45.03 -18.11
CA THR A 521 26.48 -45.17 -17.55
C THR A 521 26.49 -44.73 -16.10
N MET A 522 25.66 -43.74 -15.77
CA MET A 522 25.50 -43.28 -14.40
C MET A 522 24.62 -44.24 -13.61
N THR A 523 25.15 -44.71 -12.48
CA THR A 523 24.41 -45.56 -11.56
C THR A 523 24.34 -44.84 -10.22
N PRO A 524 23.13 -44.54 -9.71
CA PRO A 524 22.99 -44.04 -8.36
C PRO A 524 23.60 -45.04 -7.39
N ARG A 525 24.36 -44.57 -6.41
CA ARG A 525 24.84 -45.44 -5.34
C ARG A 525 23.63 -46.05 -4.67
N ALA A 526 23.47 -47.38 -4.74
CA ALA A 526 22.43 -48.07 -4.00
C ALA A 526 22.69 -47.82 -2.52
N ASP A 527 21.76 -47.16 -1.84
CA ASP A 527 21.82 -47.01 -0.39
C ASP A 527 21.95 -48.40 0.22
N ALA A 528 22.94 -48.57 1.11
CA ALA A 528 23.06 -49.76 1.94
C ALA A 528 21.89 -49.92 2.94
N ASN A 529 20.85 -49.09 2.84
CA ASN A 529 19.56 -49.28 3.46
C ASN A 529 18.47 -49.14 2.40
N GLY A 530 17.79 -50.24 2.09
CA GLY A 530 16.63 -50.24 1.21
C GLY A 530 15.51 -49.36 1.76
N ALA A 531 15.44 -48.12 1.27
CA ALA A 531 14.25 -47.30 1.33
C ALA A 531 14.01 -46.78 -0.07
N LEU A 532 13.01 -47.36 -0.75
CA LEU A 532 12.50 -46.78 -1.99
C LEU A 532 12.08 -45.32 -1.74
N PRO A 533 12.28 -44.41 -2.72
CA PRO A 533 11.71 -43.08 -2.65
C PRO A 533 10.18 -43.23 -2.59
N LYS A 534 9.57 -42.72 -1.52
CA LYS A 534 8.13 -42.57 -1.46
C LYS A 534 7.74 -41.51 -2.49
N GLN A 535 7.10 -41.94 -3.57
CA GLN A 535 6.22 -41.07 -4.33
C GLN A 535 5.06 -40.67 -3.40
N GLY A 536 4.88 -39.37 -3.18
CA GLY A 536 3.80 -38.81 -2.37
C GLY A 536 3.99 -37.32 -2.18
#